data_AF-A0A973Q5D5-F1
#
_entry.id   AF-A0A973Q5D5-F1
#
_cell.length_a   1.000
_cell.length_b   1.000
_cell.length_c   1.000
_cell.angle_alpha   90.00
_cell.angle_beta   90.00
_cell.angle_gamma   90.00
#
_symmetry.space_group_name_H-M   'P 1'
#
loop_
_entity.id
_entity.type
_entity.pdbx_description
1 polymer ?
#
loop_
_entity_poly.entity_id
_entity_poly.type
_entity_poly.pdbx_seq_one_letter_code
_entity_poly.pdbx_strand_id
1 'polypeptide(L)'
;MTAQLDAQGQVEGELWADLWRLPQAVVWERLGWTREVAQYVRWKARAEQGDLDAAKEARQLADRLGLNPLALLRLRWEVAEDEVAEQRTARRRPVSARQRLKVVDPDAVAGG
;
A
#
# COMPACT_ATOMS: atom_id res chain seq x y z
N MET A 1 15.04 -0.78 25.77
CA MET A 1 15.18 0.18 24.65
C MET A 1 14.97 -0.49 23.30
N THR A 2 15.58 -1.65 23.02
CA THR A 2 15.38 -2.44 21.77
C THR A 2 13.92 -2.84 21.55
N ALA A 3 13.26 -3.46 22.54
CA ALA A 3 11.87 -3.90 22.40
C ALA A 3 10.87 -2.79 22.03
N GLN A 4 11.11 -1.55 22.46
CA GLN A 4 10.24 -0.42 22.13
C GLN A 4 10.49 0.13 20.73
N LEU A 5 11.74 0.03 20.23
CA LEU A 5 12.07 0.33 18.85
C LEU A 5 11.48 -0.73 17.91
N ASP A 6 11.52 -2.00 18.31
CA ASP A 6 10.96 -3.11 17.52
C ASP A 6 9.43 -3.01 17.43
N ALA A 7 8.75 -2.72 18.55
CA ALA A 7 7.31 -2.51 18.58
C ALA A 7 6.89 -1.29 17.74
N GLN A 8 7.63 -0.18 17.82
CA GLN A 8 7.39 0.98 16.97
C GLN A 8 7.62 0.64 15.48
N GLY A 9 8.67 -0.13 15.17
CA GLY A 9 8.95 -0.58 13.81
C GLY A 9 7.84 -1.45 13.21
N GLN A 10 7.19 -2.29 14.03
CA GLN A 10 6.02 -3.07 13.60
C GLN A 10 4.83 -2.16 13.26
N VAL A 11 4.48 -1.22 14.15
CA VAL A 11 3.39 -0.26 13.91
C VAL A 11 3.67 0.59 12.67
N GLU A 12 4.90 1.07 12.51
CA GLU A 12 5.32 1.80 11.32
C GLU A 12 5.17 0.96 10.04
N GLY A 13 5.53 -0.32 10.09
CA GLY A 13 5.38 -1.24 8.97
C GLY A 13 3.92 -1.52 8.58
N GLU A 14 3.04 -1.66 9.56
CA GLU A 14 1.61 -1.84 9.36
C GLU A 14 0.98 -0.58 8.73
N LEU A 15 1.23 0.59 9.32
CA LEU A 15 0.77 1.88 8.79
C LEU A 15 1.29 2.13 7.37
N TRP A 16 2.56 1.81 7.11
CA TRP A 16 3.15 1.91 5.79
C TRP A 16 2.39 1.04 4.78
N ALA A 17 2.18 -0.24 5.10
CA ALA A 17 1.49 -1.17 4.22
C ALA A 17 0.05 -0.72 3.91
N ASP A 18 -0.67 -0.18 4.91
CA ASP A 18 -2.04 0.29 4.73
C ASP A 18 -2.11 1.57 3.89
N LEU A 19 -1.20 2.53 4.10
CA LEU A 19 -1.14 3.75 3.28
C LEU A 19 -0.90 3.43 1.80
N TRP A 20 0.01 2.50 1.50
CA TRP A 20 0.30 2.12 0.10
C TRP A 20 -0.80 1.29 -0.58
N ARG A 21 -1.85 0.88 0.16
CA ARG A 21 -3.07 0.31 -0.43
C ARG A 21 -4.09 1.36 -0.86
N LEU A 22 -3.95 2.59 -0.39
CA LEU A 22 -4.87 3.67 -0.70
C LEU A 22 -4.69 4.15 -2.16
N PRO A 23 -5.77 4.55 -2.85
CA PRO A 23 -5.66 5.07 -4.23
C PRO A 23 -4.74 6.28 -4.34
N GLN A 24 -4.65 7.11 -3.29
CA GLN A 24 -3.75 8.25 -3.17
C GLN A 24 -2.26 7.88 -3.39
N ALA A 25 -1.87 6.64 -3.08
CA ALA A 25 -0.50 6.16 -3.18
C ALA A 25 0.09 6.27 -4.59
N VAL A 26 -0.75 6.11 -5.62
CA VAL A 26 -0.35 6.28 -7.03
C VAL A 26 0.13 7.71 -7.29
N VAL A 27 -0.54 8.71 -6.71
CA VAL A 27 -0.16 10.12 -6.86
C VAL A 27 1.10 10.41 -6.05
N TRP A 28 1.20 9.89 -4.82
CA TRP A 28 2.41 10.06 -4.01
C TRP A 28 3.65 9.51 -4.69
N GLU A 29 3.56 8.33 -5.32
CA GLU A 29 4.66 7.74 -6.08
C GLU A 29 5.04 8.62 -7.28
N ARG A 30 4.05 9.06 -8.08
CA ARG A 30 4.28 9.92 -9.24
C ARG A 30 4.94 11.25 -8.88
N LEU A 31 4.62 11.80 -7.72
CA LEU A 31 5.18 13.06 -7.23
C LEU A 31 6.47 12.88 -6.41
N GLY A 32 6.91 11.64 -6.16
CA GLY A 32 8.10 11.34 -5.38
C GLY A 32 7.96 11.57 -3.87
N TRP A 33 6.73 11.53 -3.33
CA TRP A 33 6.40 11.86 -1.94
C TRP A 33 6.65 10.72 -0.94
N THR A 34 7.44 9.73 -1.31
CA THR A 34 7.74 8.55 -0.49
C THR A 34 8.30 8.92 0.89
N ARG A 35 9.11 10.00 0.96
CA ARG A 35 9.71 10.47 2.23
C ARG A 35 8.70 11.20 3.11
N GLU A 36 7.77 11.94 2.52
CA GLU A 36 6.68 12.62 3.20
C GLU A 36 5.71 11.61 3.82
N VAL A 37 5.37 10.56 3.08
CA VAL A 37 4.58 9.42 3.59
C VAL A 37 5.32 8.72 4.74
N ALA A 38 6.63 8.48 4.60
CA ALA A 38 7.43 7.87 5.67
C ALA A 38 7.48 8.75 6.93
N GLN A 39 7.58 10.07 6.76
CA GLN A 39 7.56 11.02 7.87
C GLN A 39 6.21 11.04 8.58
N TYR A 40 5.10 10.95 7.83
CA TYR A 40 3.76 10.81 8.39
C TYR A 40 3.65 9.55 9.23
N VAL A 41 4.11 8.39 8.73
CA VAL A 41 4.07 7.11 9.45
C VAL A 41 4.77 7.20 10.80
N ARG A 42 5.98 7.77 10.83
CA ARG A 42 6.75 7.95 12.08
C ARG A 42 6.03 8.82 13.10
N TRP A 43 5.43 9.92 12.66
CA TRP A 43 4.66 10.80 13.54
C TRP A 43 3.36 10.14 14.01
N LYS A 44 2.67 9.42 13.11
CA LYS A 44 1.43 8.72 13.43
C LYS A 44 1.65 7.62 14.46
N ALA A 45 2.71 6.82 14.31
CA ALA A 45 3.06 5.75 15.25
C ALA A 45 3.34 6.29 16.67
N ARG A 46 3.98 7.47 16.79
CA ARG A 46 4.18 8.14 18.08
C ARG A 46 2.89 8.74 18.63
N ALA A 47 2.08 9.34 17.77
CA ALA A 47 0.78 9.90 18.15
C ALA A 47 -0.16 8.84 18.74
N GLU A 48 -0.17 7.62 18.20
CA GLU A 48 -0.96 6.49 18.72
C GLU A 48 -0.50 6.02 20.10
N GLN A 49 0.74 6.31 20.48
CA GLN A 49 1.27 6.07 21.83
C GLN A 49 0.96 7.20 22.81
N GLY A 50 0.21 8.23 22.39
CA GLY A 50 -0.24 9.33 23.25
C GLY A 50 0.61 10.60 23.17
N ASP A 51 1.58 10.69 22.27
CA ASP A 51 2.36 11.91 22.05
C ASP A 51 1.50 12.97 21.32
N LEU A 52 1.10 14.02 22.06
CA LEU A 52 0.22 15.08 21.55
C LEU A 52 0.89 15.98 20.52
N ASP A 53 2.22 16.18 20.58
CA ASP A 53 2.92 16.99 19.60
C ASP A 53 3.12 16.20 18.30
N ALA A 54 3.44 14.92 18.42
CA ALA A 54 3.42 14.00 17.27
C ALA A 54 2.03 13.94 16.61
N ALA A 55 0.94 14.00 17.39
CA ALA A 55 -0.42 14.01 16.86
C ALA A 55 -0.72 15.27 16.03
N LYS A 56 -0.16 16.42 16.40
CA LYS A 56 -0.29 17.67 15.62
C LYS A 56 0.46 17.57 14.30
N GLU A 57 1.70 17.08 14.32
CA GLU A 57 2.51 16.88 13.11
C GLU A 57 1.87 15.86 12.16
N ALA A 58 1.40 14.73 12.70
CA ALA A 58 0.69 13.72 11.92
C ALA A 58 -0.59 14.30 11.26
N ARG A 59 -1.32 15.18 11.95
CA ARG A 59 -2.51 15.84 11.37
C ARG A 59 -2.15 16.75 10.20
N GLN A 60 -1.13 17.58 10.33
CA GLN A 60 -0.68 18.48 9.25
C GLN A 60 -0.22 17.70 8.01
N LEU A 61 0.52 16.60 8.23
CA LEU A 61 0.93 15.71 7.14
C LEU A 61 -0.26 14.96 6.54
N ALA A 62 -1.25 14.55 7.34
CA ALA A 62 -2.48 13.93 6.82
C ALA A 62 -3.25 14.88 5.89
N ASP A 63 -3.31 16.18 6.23
CA ASP A 63 -3.88 17.20 5.34
C ASP A 63 -3.09 17.31 4.03
N ARG A 64 -1.75 17.33 4.10
CA ARG A 64 -0.88 17.43 2.91
C ARG A 64 -1.00 16.20 2.01
N LEU A 65 -1.16 15.02 2.60
CA LEU A 65 -1.24 13.74 1.90
C LEU A 65 -2.65 13.41 1.39
N GLY A 66 -3.66 14.24 1.65
CA GLY A 66 -5.04 13.98 1.20
C GLY A 66 -5.69 12.80 1.93
N LEU A 67 -5.39 12.62 3.21
CA LEU A 67 -5.88 11.49 4.02
C LEU A 67 -7.21 11.79 4.73
N ASN A 68 -7.74 13.00 4.63
CA ASN A 68 -9.05 13.36 5.21
C ASN A 68 -9.97 14.02 4.17
N PRO A 69 -11.31 14.01 4.39
CA PRO A 69 -12.27 14.51 3.40
C PRO A 69 -12.07 15.97 3.01
N LEU A 70 -11.69 16.82 3.98
CA LEU A 70 -11.50 18.25 3.72
C LEU A 70 -10.23 18.51 2.90
N ALA A 71 -9.17 17.74 3.13
CA ALA A 71 -7.95 17.74 2.36
C ALA A 71 -8.19 17.24 0.93
N LEU A 72 -8.94 16.15 0.76
CA LEU A 72 -9.33 15.64 -0.55
C LEU A 72 -10.06 16.73 -1.37
N LEU A 73 -11.03 17.40 -0.76
CA LEU A 73 -11.74 18.51 -1.40
C LEU A 73 -10.81 19.66 -1.79
N ARG A 74 -9.90 20.07 -0.89
CA ARG A 74 -8.95 21.18 -1.12
C ARG A 74 -7.94 20.87 -2.21
N LEU A 75 -7.45 19.64 -2.23
CA LEU A 75 -6.51 19.16 -3.25
C LEU A 75 -7.22 18.85 -4.58
N ARG A 76 -8.56 18.90 -4.61
CA ARG A 76 -9.40 18.48 -5.73
C ARG A 76 -9.09 17.05 -6.16
N TRP A 77 -8.86 16.19 -5.19
CA TRP A 77 -8.64 14.77 -5.43
C TRP A 77 -9.98 14.08 -5.57
N GLU A 78 -10.14 13.39 -6.69
CA GLU A 78 -11.25 12.47 -6.92
C GLU A 78 -10.74 11.05 -6.70
N VAL A 79 -11.45 10.28 -5.88
CA VAL A 79 -11.17 8.86 -5.67
C VAL A 79 -11.94 8.08 -6.73
N ALA A 80 -11.23 7.53 -7.70
CA ALA A 80 -11.83 6.62 -8.68
C ALA A 80 -12.05 5.22 -8.07
N GLU A 81 -13.07 4.51 -8.55
CA GLU A 81 -13.29 3.11 -8.18
C GLU A 81 -12.17 2.21 -8.71
N ASP A 82 -11.80 1.16 -7.95
CA ASP A 82 -10.79 0.17 -8.37
C ASP A 82 -11.40 -0.87 -9.31
N GLU A 83 -11.50 -0.52 -10.59
CA GLU A 83 -12.05 -1.38 -11.65
C GLU A 83 -11.28 -2.70 -11.86
N VAL A 84 -10.06 -2.82 -11.32
CA VAL A 84 -9.18 -3.99 -11.51
C VAL A 84 -9.00 -4.84 -10.25
N ALA A 85 -9.75 -4.55 -9.18
CA ALA A 85 -9.69 -5.30 -7.92
C ALA A 85 -9.98 -6.81 -8.11
N GLU A 86 -11.00 -7.13 -8.92
CA GLU A 86 -11.39 -8.52 -9.21
C GLU A 86 -10.30 -9.27 -9.98
N GLN A 87 -9.68 -8.63 -10.97
CA GLN A 87 -8.61 -9.21 -11.77
C GLN A 87 -7.37 -9.51 -10.92
N ARG A 88 -7.00 -8.62 -9.99
CA ARG A 88 -5.92 -8.86 -9.03
C ARG A 88 -6.19 -10.07 -8.15
N THR A 89 -7.43 -10.25 -7.71
CA THR A 89 -7.84 -11.39 -6.88
C THR A 89 -7.81 -12.70 -7.67
N ALA A 90 -8.28 -12.69 -8.93
CA ALA A 90 -8.22 -13.86 -9.81
C ALA A 90 -6.77 -14.30 -10.10
N ARG A 91 -5.86 -13.35 -10.33
CA ARG A 91 -4.44 -13.64 -10.61
C ARG A 91 -3.67 -14.19 -9.40
N ARG A 92 -4.13 -13.86 -8.18
CA ARG A 92 -3.58 -14.40 -6.92
C ARG A 92 -4.03 -15.83 -6.61
N ARG A 93 -5.08 -16.34 -7.27
CA ARG A 93 -5.47 -17.75 -7.10
C ARG A 93 -4.39 -18.66 -7.70
N PRO A 94 -3.81 -19.59 -6.92
CA PRO A 94 -2.79 -20.48 -7.46
C PRO A 94 -3.41 -21.41 -8.50
N VAL A 95 -3.04 -21.22 -9.76
CA VAL A 95 -3.30 -22.20 -10.82
C VAL A 95 -2.55 -23.47 -10.42
N SER A 96 -3.29 -24.55 -10.17
CA SER A 96 -2.73 -25.81 -9.66
C SER A 96 -1.58 -26.28 -10.54
N ALA A 97 -0.54 -26.89 -9.95
CA ALA A 97 0.64 -27.36 -10.69
C ALA A 97 0.26 -28.31 -11.86
N ARG A 98 -0.84 -29.06 -11.71
CA ARG A 98 -1.42 -29.94 -12.75
C ARG A 98 -1.91 -29.18 -13.99
N GLN A 99 -2.38 -27.95 -13.86
CA GLN A 99 -2.80 -27.12 -15.00
C GLN A 99 -1.62 -26.53 -15.79
N ARG A 100 -0.39 -26.56 -15.25
CA ARG A 100 0.81 -26.01 -15.91
C ARG A 100 1.56 -27.05 -16.74
N LEU A 101 1.31 -28.34 -16.50
CA LEU A 101 1.90 -29.45 -17.27
C LEU A 101 0.97 -29.78 -18.44
N LYS A 102 1.30 -29.25 -19.62
CA LYS A 102 0.68 -29.69 -20.88
C LYS A 102 1.48 -30.90 -21.35
N VAL A 103 0.88 -32.09 -21.30
CA VAL A 103 1.44 -33.30 -21.90
C VAL A 103 1.52 -33.05 -23.40
N VAL A 104 2.72 -33.13 -23.97
CA VAL A 104 2.93 -33.16 -25.42
C VAL A 104 2.80 -34.62 -25.83
N ASP A 105 1.89 -34.90 -26.77
CA ASP A 105 1.76 -36.24 -27.35
C ASP A 105 3.06 -36.64 -28.07
N PRO A 106 3.63 -37.82 -27.78
CA PRO A 106 4.90 -38.26 -28.35
C PRO A 106 4.84 -38.57 -29.86
N ASP A 107 3.64 -38.69 -30.44
CA ASP A 107 3.48 -39.03 -31.87
C ASP A 107 3.59 -37.83 -32.82
N ALA A 108 3.76 -36.60 -32.30
CA ALA A 108 3.86 -35.39 -33.13
C ALA A 108 5.25 -35.17 -33.76
N VAL A 109 6.26 -36.01 -33.48
CA VAL A 109 7.65 -35.79 -33.91
C VAL A 109 8.19 -36.82 -34.92
N ALA A 110 7.36 -37.72 -35.43
CA ALA A 110 7.76 -38.69 -36.47
C ALA A 110 7.04 -38.38 -37.81
N GLY A 111 7.50 -37.36 -38.51
CA GLY A 111 6.99 -37.01 -39.83
C GLY A 111 7.75 -35.86 -40.48
N GLY A 112 8.96 -36.15 -40.98
CA GLY A 112 9.79 -35.26 -41.79
C GLY A 112 10.82 -36.07 -42.55
#